data_AF-A0A928HR95-F1
#
_entry.id   AF-A0A928HR95-F1
#
_cell.length_a   1.000
_cell.length_b   1.000
_cell.length_c   1.000
_cell.angle_alpha   90.00
_cell.angle_beta   90.00
_cell.angle_gamma   90.00
#
_symmetry.space_group_name_H-M   'P 1'
#
loop_
_entity.id
_entity.type
_entity.pdbx_description
1 polymer ?
#
loop_
_entity_poly.entity_id
_entity_poly.type
_entity_poly.pdbx_seq_one_letter_code
_entity_poly.pdbx_strand_id
1 'polypeptide(L)'
;ERGQRVCSTGPYAFVRHPMYSAIIMWCVAVAMVLPSVQVAIVSGAVAVVIVVRTVLEDTMLARELAGYAEYRRSVRWRLVPYIW
;
A
#
# COMPACT_ATOMS: atom_id res chain seq x y z
N GLU A 1 -10.49 20.78 -11.33
CA GLU A 1 -10.42 19.68 -10.34
C GLU A 1 -10.82 18.38 -11.05
N ARG A 2 -9.99 17.31 -10.99
CA ARG A 2 -10.17 16.10 -11.82
C ARG A 2 -11.34 15.19 -11.42
N GLY A 3 -12.27 15.65 -10.57
CA GLY A 3 -13.43 14.86 -10.13
C GLY A 3 -13.06 13.58 -9.36
N GLN A 4 -11.82 13.48 -8.87
CA GLN A 4 -11.33 12.32 -8.14
C GLN A 4 -12.07 12.22 -6.81
N ARG A 5 -12.62 11.04 -6.50
CA ARG A 5 -13.32 10.75 -5.25
C ARG A 5 -12.61 9.64 -4.50
N VAL A 6 -12.67 9.70 -3.17
CA VAL A 6 -12.15 8.65 -2.32
C VAL A 6 -13.03 7.41 -2.46
N CYS A 7 -12.42 6.27 -2.80
CA CYS A 7 -13.11 4.98 -2.79
C CYS A 7 -12.89 4.33 -1.43
N SER A 8 -13.97 4.14 -0.66
CA SER A 8 -13.93 3.56 0.68
C SER A 8 -14.66 2.22 0.80
N THR A 9 -15.06 1.62 -0.33
CA THR A 9 -15.83 0.38 -0.37
C THR A 9 -14.95 -0.82 -0.72
N GLY A 10 -15.41 -2.01 -0.33
CA GLY A 10 -14.70 -3.27 -0.62
C GLY A 10 -13.37 -3.38 0.16
N PRO A 11 -12.26 -3.83 -0.47
CA PRO A 11 -10.97 -3.99 0.19
C PRO A 11 -10.43 -2.71 0.83
N TYR A 12 -10.78 -1.55 0.25
CA TYR A 12 -10.41 -0.23 0.76
C TYR A 12 -11.09 0.10 2.10
N ALA A 13 -12.19 -0.57 2.46
CA ALA A 13 -12.80 -0.41 3.78
C ALA A 13 -11.95 -1.03 4.91
N PHE A 14 -11.10 -2.00 4.59
CA PHE A 14 -10.27 -2.72 5.56
C PHE A 14 -8.84 -2.17 5.63
N VAL A 15 -8.25 -1.84 4.48
CA VAL A 15 -6.86 -1.39 4.35
C VAL A 15 -6.80 -0.25 3.33
N ARG A 16 -6.03 0.81 3.61
CA ARG A 16 -5.95 1.98 2.71
C ARG A 16 -5.33 1.66 1.35
N HIS A 17 -4.38 0.73 1.29
CA HIS A 17 -3.68 0.37 0.06
C HIS A 17 -3.63 -1.16 -0.17
N PRO A 18 -4.77 -1.80 -0.46
CA PRO A 18 -4.85 -3.26 -0.60
C PRO A 18 -3.99 -3.80 -1.76
N MET A 19 -3.80 -3.01 -2.82
CA MET A 19 -2.92 -3.36 -3.93
C MET A 19 -1.45 -3.45 -3.50
N TYR A 20 -0.97 -2.50 -2.69
CA TYR A 20 0.42 -2.52 -2.22
C TYR A 20 0.69 -3.69 -1.27
N SER A 21 -0.30 -4.07 -0.45
CA SER A 21 -0.24 -5.30 0.35
C SER A 21 -0.07 -6.54 -0.52
N ALA A 22 -0.85 -6.64 -1.61
CA ALA A 22 -0.76 -7.75 -2.55
C ALA A 22 0.60 -7.80 -3.26
N ILE A 23 1.17 -6.64 -3.63
CA ILE A 23 2.50 -6.56 -4.25
C ILE A 23 3.59 -7.02 -3.27
N ILE A 24 3.54 -6.60 -2.01
CA ILE A 24 4.51 -7.04 -0.99
C ILE A 24 4.41 -8.56 -0.80
N MET A 25 3.20 -9.10 -0.70
CA MET A 25 2.98 -10.54 -0.60
C MET A 25 3.53 -11.28 -1.83
N TRP A 26 3.35 -10.73 -3.02
CA TRP A 26 3.90 -11.28 -4.25
C TRP A 26 5.44 -11.24 -4.27
N CYS A 27 6.07 -10.14 -3.83
CA CYS A 27 7.53 -10.06 -3.70
C CYS A 27 8.09 -11.15 -2.77
N VAL A 28 7.41 -11.42 -1.66
CA VAL A 28 7.78 -12.51 -0.73
C VAL A 28 7.62 -13.87 -1.42
N ALA A 29 6.49 -14.10 -2.09
CA ALA A 29 6.26 -15.35 -2.81
C ALA A 29 7.32 -15.61 -3.90
N VAL A 30 7.65 -14.58 -4.69
CA VAL A 30 8.70 -14.66 -5.74
C VAL A 30 10.07 -14.99 -5.12
N ALA A 31 10.43 -14.33 -4.01
CA ALA A 31 11.68 -14.59 -3.32
C ALA A 31 11.76 -16.01 -2.71
N MET A 32 10.62 -16.61 -2.36
CA MET A 32 10.57 -17.99 -1.83
C MET A 32 10.56 -19.05 -2.94
N VAL A 33 9.87 -18.80 -4.05
CA VAL A 33 9.74 -19.75 -5.16
C VAL A 33 11.04 -19.85 -5.97
N LEU A 34 11.76 -18.74 -6.12
CA LEU A 34 13.04 -18.71 -6.83
C LEU A 34 14.19 -18.69 -5.81
N PRO A 35 14.95 -19.79 -5.64
CA PRO A 35 16.08 -19.87 -4.72
C PRO A 35 17.31 -19.13 -5.29
N SER A 36 17.17 -17.83 -5.54
CA SER A 36 18.23 -16.95 -6.02
C SER A 36 18.37 -15.77 -5.08
N VAL A 37 19.57 -15.59 -4.53
CA VAL A 37 19.90 -14.46 -3.66
C VAL A 37 19.69 -13.13 -4.39
N GLN A 38 19.97 -13.08 -5.70
CA GLN A 38 19.73 -11.89 -6.52
C GLN A 38 18.24 -11.55 -6.60
N VAL A 39 17.38 -12.57 -6.80
CA VAL A 39 15.92 -12.38 -6.83
C VAL A 39 15.42 -11.91 -5.46
N ALA A 40 15.93 -12.49 -4.37
CA ALA A 40 15.57 -12.07 -3.02
C ALA A 40 15.96 -10.60 -2.75
N ILE A 41 17.16 -10.18 -3.16
CA ILE A 41 17.62 -8.78 -3.01
C ILE A 41 16.73 -7.84 -3.83
N VAL A 42 16.46 -8.16 -5.10
CA VAL A 42 15.63 -7.32 -5.97
C VAL A 42 14.19 -7.23 -5.45
N SER A 43 13.57 -8.35 -5.08
CA SER A 43 12.24 -8.38 -4.48
C SER A 43 12.17 -7.59 -3.18
N GLY A 44 13.20 -7.69 -2.33
CA GLY A 44 13.33 -6.90 -1.11
C GLY A 44 13.40 -5.40 -1.39
N ALA A 45 14.23 -4.99 -2.36
CA ALA A 45 14.33 -3.59 -2.78
C ALA A 45 12.99 -3.06 -3.33
N VAL A 46 12.28 -3.84 -4.14
CA VAL A 46 10.95 -3.48 -4.65
C VAL A 46 9.96 -3.33 -3.51
N ALA A 47 9.93 -4.26 -2.56
CA ALA A 47 9.04 -4.17 -1.39
C ALA A 47 9.30 -2.87 -0.59
N VAL A 48 10.56 -2.50 -0.36
CA VAL A 48 10.93 -1.24 0.31
C VAL A 48 10.44 -0.02 -0.47
N VAL A 49 10.65 0.01 -1.79
CA VAL A 49 10.18 1.10 -2.66
C VAL A 49 8.65 1.24 -2.57
N ILE A 50 7.91 0.13 -2.57
CA ILE A 50 6.45 0.14 -2.45
C ILE A 50 6.01 0.67 -1.09
N VAL A 51 6.68 0.30 0.00
CA VAL A 51 6.40 0.85 1.33
C VAL A 51 6.62 2.36 1.36
N VAL A 52 7.76 2.84 0.87
CA VAL A 52 8.07 4.29 0.81
C VAL A 52 7.03 5.02 -0.03
N ARG A 53 6.69 4.48 -1.21
CA ARG A 53 5.68 5.04 -2.10
C ARG A 53 4.31 5.14 -1.43
N THR A 54 3.92 4.12 -0.68
CA THR A 54 2.67 4.11 0.10
C THR A 54 2.64 5.29 1.08
N VAL A 55 3.76 5.59 1.73
CA VAL A 55 3.83 6.71 2.68
C VAL A 55 3.68 8.06 1.99
N LEU A 56 4.38 8.24 0.88
CA LEU A 56 4.34 9.46 0.09
C LEU A 56 2.95 9.70 -0.51
N GLU A 57 2.35 8.65 -1.06
CA GLU A 57 1.02 8.71 -1.67
C GLU A 57 -0.07 9.03 -0.64
N ASP A 58 -0.07 8.37 0.53
CA ASP A 58 -1.01 8.68 1.62
C ASP A 58 -0.86 10.14 2.10
N THR A 59 0.37 10.67 2.13
CA THR A 59 0.64 12.06 2.52
C THR A 59 0.18 13.05 1.45
N MET A 60 0.40 12.73 0.17
CA MET A 60 -0.09 13.53 -0.96
C MET A 60 -1.62 13.53 -1.00
N LEU A 61 -2.26 12.36 -0.88
CA LEU A 61 -3.72 12.21 -0.86
C LEU A 61 -4.35 12.97 0.32
N ALA A 62 -3.72 12.95 1.50
CA ALA A 62 -4.19 13.73 2.64
C ALA A 62 -4.12 15.25 2.42
N ARG A 63 -3.26 15.74 1.52
CA ARG A 63 -3.11 17.17 1.21
C ARG A 63 -3.97 17.62 0.03
N GLU A 64 -4.08 16.79 -1.00
CA GLU A 64 -4.67 17.18 -2.28
C GLU A 64 -6.11 16.68 -2.47
N LEU A 65 -6.54 15.64 -1.73
CA LEU A 65 -7.85 15.04 -1.92
C LEU A 65 -8.79 15.35 -0.75
N ALA A 66 -9.73 16.27 -0.99
CA ALA A 66 -10.81 16.55 -0.05
C ALA A 66 -11.61 15.26 0.27
N GLY A 67 -11.88 15.00 1.55
CA GLY A 67 -12.54 13.76 2.00
C GLY A 67 -11.57 12.64 2.39
N TYR A 68 -10.30 12.71 1.98
CA TYR A 68 -9.33 11.65 2.31
C TYR A 68 -8.94 11.67 3.79
N ALA A 69 -8.93 12.84 4.42
CA ALA A 69 -8.66 12.97 5.85
C ALA A 69 -9.73 12.25 6.71
N GLU A 70 -11.02 12.35 6.35
CA GLU A 70 -12.07 11.58 7.01
C GLU A 70 -11.92 10.07 6.77
N TYR A 71 -11.63 9.65 5.53
CA TYR A 71 -11.37 8.26 5.20
C TYR A 71 -10.17 7.68 5.97
N ARG A 72 -9.11 8.48 6.14
CA ARG A 72 -7.93 8.09 6.91
C ARG A 72 -8.25 7.86 8.40
N ARG A 73 -9.30 8.48 8.93
CA ARG A 73 -9.78 8.26 10.30
C ARG A 73 -10.62 6.98 10.43
N SER A 74 -11.41 6.62 9.42
CA SER A 74 -12.23 5.41 9.45
C SER A 74 -11.40 4.15 9.21
N VAL A 75 -10.43 4.19 8.29
CA VAL A 75 -9.56 3.05 7.98
C VAL A 75 -8.18 3.29 8.59
N ARG A 76 -7.92 2.69 9.76
CA ARG A 76 -6.65 2.87 10.49
C ARG A 76 -5.46 2.17 9.85
N TRP A 77 -5.67 1.10 9.09
CA TRP A 77 -4.61 0.24 8.57
C TRP A 77 -4.12 0.68 7.19
N ARG A 78 -2.80 0.79 6.99
CA ARG A 78 -2.22 1.19 5.68
C ARG A 78 -1.97 0.01 4.77
N LEU A 79 -1.33 -1.04 5.29
CA LEU A 79 -0.79 -2.16 4.51
C LEU A 79 -1.14 -3.51 5.12
N VAL A 80 -1.04 -3.66 6.44
CA VAL A 80 -1.30 -4.96 7.08
C VAL A 80 -2.13 -4.72 8.35
N PRO A 81 -3.36 -5.24 8.42
CA PRO A 81 -4.16 -5.10 9.63
C PRO A 81 -3.37 -5.63 10.84
N TYR A 82 -3.43 -4.92 11.97
CA TYR A 82 -2.74 -5.20 13.24
C TYR A 82 -1.23 -4.95 13.31
N ILE A 83 -0.55 -4.73 12.20
CA ILE A 83 0.88 -4.33 12.19
C ILE A 83 1.00 -2.85 11.81
N TRP A 84 0.15 -2.39 10.87
CA TRP A 84 0.26 -1.06 10.26
C TRP A 84 -0.98 -0.58 9.51
#